data_AF-A0A7R9Z532-F1
#
_entry.id   AF-A0A7R9Z532-F1
#
_cell.length_a   1.000
_cell.length_b   1.000
_cell.length_c   1.000
_cell.angle_alpha   90.00
_cell.angle_beta   90.00
_cell.angle_gamma   90.00
#
_symmetry.space_group_name_H-M   'P 1'
#
loop_
_entity.id
_entity.type
_entity.pdbx_description
1 polymer ?
#
loop_
_entity_poly.entity_id
_entity_poly.type
_entity_poly.pdbx_seq_one_letter_code
_entity_poly.pdbx_strand_id
1 'polypeptide(L)'
;MCLRSSRQASSLQLLLPLLLLLLVGWIAPIAVSGLGRGLKARFQDIWREHGPLNSSDLTLLRRQAWEMFDHGFAHYMKHAFPMDNLLPCTCRGKNWQGGLGLTLVDSLDTLALMDRRADLLEGVELLRGSLDFDKDVEVHVFETSIRVLGGLVSGHVLLERDSSLVPGYDGLLLHKAVELADRLLPAFDTPSGLPALFVNLRTGIVQPKGRMKTSNTCTACAGTLLLEFGMLSALTGNSVYMDHAHRCAKTVYEKRSKLGLVGSSLDVNTEAWTSRESTIGPGIDSYYEYLLKAYLMFGDEDYLEMFSELYASTMRWMTLPVNELGYSFLGDVNMDSGKLTRPFVSALGAFWPGMQALAGQEDDAVQLHANFTAAWRAFGWMQRCLVW
;
A
#
# COMPACT_ATOMS: atom_id res chain seq x y z
N MET A 1 -9.63 -10.23 17.01
CA MET A 1 -10.68 -9.44 16.36
C MET A 1 -11.78 -10.42 15.97
N CYS A 2 -12.88 -10.38 16.70
CA CYS A 2 -14.14 -11.06 16.45
C CYS A 2 -15.05 -10.44 17.48
N LEU A 3 -15.66 -9.32 17.12
CA LEU A 3 -16.49 -8.58 18.06
C LEU A 3 -17.63 -9.52 18.43
N ARG A 4 -17.58 -10.14 19.63
CA ARG A 4 -18.73 -10.84 20.17
C ARG A 4 -19.87 -9.84 20.12
N SER A 5 -20.87 -10.13 19.29
CA SER A 5 -22.21 -9.56 19.41
C SER A 5 -22.78 -10.02 20.76
N SER A 6 -22.27 -9.48 21.86
CA SER A 6 -22.81 -9.66 23.19
C SER A 6 -23.29 -8.32 23.69
N ARG A 7 -24.45 -7.91 23.18
CA ARG A 7 -25.57 -7.34 23.94
C ARG A 7 -26.67 -7.01 22.94
N GLN A 8 -27.74 -7.81 22.99
CA GLN A 8 -29.07 -7.28 22.75
C GLN A 8 -29.22 -6.07 23.68
N ALA A 9 -29.05 -4.87 23.14
CA ALA A 9 -29.55 -3.68 23.80
C ALA A 9 -31.07 -3.77 23.72
N SER A 10 -31.68 -4.16 24.85
CA SER A 10 -33.12 -4.08 25.05
C SER A 10 -33.63 -2.72 24.58
N SER A 11 -34.72 -2.74 23.81
CA SER A 11 -35.41 -1.62 23.14
C SER A 11 -35.96 -0.52 24.08
N LEU A 12 -35.44 -0.40 25.31
CA LEU A 12 -35.87 0.58 26.31
C LEU A 12 -34.85 1.70 26.61
N GLN A 13 -33.62 1.67 26.05
CA GLN A 13 -32.59 2.69 26.29
C GLN A 13 -32.45 3.75 25.17
N LEU A 14 -33.26 3.68 24.11
CA LEU A 14 -33.23 4.63 22.98
C LEU A 14 -34.18 5.83 23.12
N LEU A 15 -34.96 5.93 24.21
CA LEU A 15 -35.94 7.02 24.39
C LEU A 15 -35.46 8.19 25.26
N LEU A 16 -34.32 8.09 25.93
CA LEU A 16 -33.77 9.20 26.72
C LEU A 16 -32.98 10.27 25.93
N PRO A 17 -32.31 9.97 24.78
CA PRO A 17 -31.60 11.02 24.02
C PRO A 17 -32.51 11.86 23.10
N LEU A 18 -33.70 11.35 22.76
CA LEU A 18 -34.64 11.99 21.82
C LEU A 18 -35.47 13.12 22.45
N LEU A 19 -35.63 13.12 23.77
CA LEU A 19 -36.33 14.18 24.51
C LEU A 19 -35.47 15.43 24.80
N LEU A 20 -34.14 15.30 24.75
CA LEU A 20 -33.20 16.41 24.96
C LEU A 20 -32.94 17.25 23.70
N LEU A 21 -33.25 16.72 22.51
CA LEU A 21 -33.11 17.44 21.23
C LEU A 21 -34.31 18.36 20.90
N LEU A 22 -35.40 18.32 21.67
CA LEU A 22 -36.60 19.14 21.45
C LEU A 22 -36.72 20.36 22.39
N LEU A 23 -35.77 20.58 23.30
CA LEU A 23 -35.83 21.66 24.30
C LEU A 23 -34.71 22.71 24.20
N VAL A 24 -33.86 22.68 23.17
CA VAL A 24 -32.87 23.74 22.90
C VAL A 24 -33.26 24.54 21.66
N GLY A 25 -34.50 25.02 21.65
CA GLY A 25 -34.85 26.22 20.90
C GLY A 25 -34.61 27.42 21.82
N TRP A 26 -33.89 28.43 21.33
CA TRP A 26 -33.57 29.70 21.99
C TRP A 26 -32.32 29.71 22.90
N ILE A 27 -31.15 29.63 22.27
CA ILE A 27 -29.94 30.33 22.76
C ILE A 27 -29.36 31.12 21.58
N ALA A 28 -29.07 32.40 21.85
CA ALA A 28 -28.52 33.42 20.96
C ALA A 28 -27.33 32.93 20.10
N PRO A 29 -27.04 33.60 18.95
CA PRO A 29 -25.90 33.24 18.13
C PRO A 29 -24.63 33.29 18.97
N ILE A 30 -24.09 32.12 19.28
CA ILE A 30 -22.76 31.99 19.87
C ILE A 30 -21.84 32.51 18.78
N ALA A 31 -21.28 33.70 19.01
CA ALA A 31 -20.18 34.22 18.23
C ALA A 31 -19.12 33.12 18.13
N VAL A 32 -18.86 32.65 16.91
CA VAL A 32 -17.77 31.71 16.60
C VAL A 32 -16.46 32.47 16.70
N SER A 33 -16.09 32.87 17.92
CA SER A 33 -14.83 33.56 18.24
C SER A 33 -13.84 32.65 18.99
N GLY A 34 -14.05 31.33 18.94
CA GLY A 34 -13.24 30.32 19.64
C GLY A 34 -12.56 29.26 18.76
N LEU A 35 -12.98 29.04 17.51
CA LEU A 35 -12.39 28.01 16.65
C LEU A 35 -10.98 28.35 16.13
N GLY A 36 -10.54 29.60 16.25
CA GLY A 36 -9.23 30.06 15.75
C GLY A 36 -8.01 29.65 16.59
N ARG A 37 -8.19 29.00 17.75
CA ARG A 37 -7.06 28.55 18.60
C ARG A 37 -6.80 27.03 18.56
N GLY A 38 -7.72 26.22 18.04
CA GLY A 38 -7.60 24.76 18.03
C GLY A 38 -6.90 24.16 16.79
N LEU A 39 -6.87 24.89 15.67
CA LEU A 39 -6.20 24.45 14.43
C LEU A 39 -4.79 25.01 14.25
N LYS A 40 -4.36 25.83 15.20
CA LYS A 40 -3.08 26.55 15.19
C LYS A 40 -2.07 25.88 16.10
N ALA A 41 -2.02 24.55 16.12
CA ALA A 41 -0.81 23.87 16.56
C ALA A 41 0.28 24.33 15.59
N ARG A 42 1.17 25.21 16.02
CA ARG A 42 2.35 25.54 15.21
C ARG A 42 3.07 24.22 14.97
N PHE A 43 3.80 24.10 13.87
CA PHE A 43 4.68 22.97 13.60
C PHE A 43 5.45 22.47 14.86
N GLN A 44 5.85 23.42 15.72
CA GLN A 44 6.49 23.17 17.01
C GLN A 44 5.61 22.43 18.04
N ASP A 45 4.30 22.66 18.09
CA ASP A 45 3.38 22.05 19.06
C ASP A 45 3.04 20.59 18.69
N ILE A 46 3.18 20.22 17.40
CA ILE A 46 2.96 18.84 16.95
C ILE A 46 4.00 17.90 17.57
N TRP A 47 5.25 18.35 17.65
CA TRP A 47 6.38 17.51 18.11
C TRP A 47 6.85 17.81 19.53
N ARG A 48 6.38 18.89 20.17
CA ARG A 48 6.89 19.31 21.50
C ARG A 48 6.09 18.86 22.71
N GLU A 49 4.84 18.42 22.58
CA GLU A 49 4.06 18.06 23.79
C GLU A 49 4.66 16.86 24.54
N HIS A 50 5.35 15.97 23.83
CA HIS A 50 6.12 14.88 24.42
C HIS A 50 7.50 14.90 23.77
N GLY A 51 8.55 15.04 24.59
CA GLY A 51 9.93 14.85 24.13
C GLY A 51 10.13 13.45 23.52
N PRO A 52 11.34 13.13 23.05
CA PRO A 52 11.62 11.79 22.51
C PRO A 52 11.16 10.72 23.51
N LEU A 53 10.46 9.70 23.00
CA LEU A 53 9.97 8.59 23.80
C LEU A 53 11.14 7.97 24.58
N ASN A 54 10.99 7.84 25.90
CA ASN A 54 12.03 7.20 26.69
C ASN A 54 12.01 5.67 26.47
N SER A 55 13.05 4.97 26.92
CA SER A 55 13.17 3.52 26.73
C SER A 55 12.02 2.71 27.34
N SER A 56 11.42 3.18 28.43
CA SER A 56 10.27 2.51 29.05
C SER A 56 8.99 2.68 28.24
N ASP A 57 8.75 3.87 27.68
CA ASP A 57 7.62 4.13 26.78
C ASP A 57 7.75 3.30 25.50
N LEU A 58 8.95 3.24 24.92
CA LEU A 58 9.21 2.42 23.72
C LEU A 58 8.97 0.93 23.99
N THR A 59 9.36 0.44 25.16
CA THR A 59 9.13 -0.97 25.55
C THR A 59 7.63 -1.24 25.72
N LEU A 60 6.90 -0.32 26.34
CA LEU A 60 5.45 -0.41 26.49
C LEU A 60 4.74 -0.42 25.13
N LEU A 61 5.08 0.53 24.25
CA LEU A 61 4.49 0.65 22.92
C LEU A 61 4.80 -0.56 22.04
N ARG A 62 6.04 -1.08 22.12
CA ARG A 62 6.42 -2.33 21.41
C ARG A 62 5.55 -3.50 21.87
N ARG A 63 5.33 -3.65 23.18
CA ARG A 63 4.45 -4.70 23.72
C ARG A 63 3.01 -4.52 23.24
N GLN A 64 2.49 -3.30 23.25
CA GLN A 64 1.12 -3.02 22.78
C GLN A 64 0.96 -3.35 21.29
N ALA A 65 1.94 -2.99 20.45
CA ALA A 65 1.95 -3.35 19.03
C ALA A 65 1.96 -4.88 18.85
N TRP A 66 2.77 -5.60 19.65
CA TRP A 66 2.80 -7.06 19.64
C TRP A 66 1.45 -7.68 20.02
N GLU A 67 0.81 -7.19 21.10
CA GLU A 67 -0.51 -7.67 21.56
C GLU A 67 -1.60 -7.42 20.51
N MET A 68 -1.54 -6.28 19.81
CA MET A 68 -2.47 -5.95 18.72
C MET A 68 -2.29 -6.89 17.53
N PHE A 69 -1.03 -7.17 17.14
CA PHE A 69 -0.73 -8.12 16.08
C PHE A 69 -1.21 -9.53 16.44
N ASP A 70 -0.87 -10.03 17.63
CA ASP A 70 -1.30 -11.34 18.11
C ASP A 70 -2.84 -11.46 18.10
N HIS A 71 -3.53 -10.44 18.60
CA HIS A 71 -4.98 -10.40 18.59
C HIS A 71 -5.58 -10.45 17.17
N GLY A 72 -4.95 -9.80 16.19
CA GLY A 72 -5.38 -9.83 14.79
C GLY A 72 -5.11 -11.19 14.15
N PHE A 73 -3.84 -11.61 14.19
CA PHE A 73 -3.34 -12.81 13.54
C PHE A 73 -3.99 -14.09 14.08
N ALA A 74 -4.05 -14.28 15.40
CA ALA A 74 -4.66 -15.47 16.00
C ALA A 74 -6.15 -15.63 15.62
N HIS A 75 -6.87 -14.51 15.44
CA HIS A 75 -8.27 -14.55 15.01
C HIS A 75 -8.41 -14.81 13.51
N TYR A 76 -7.47 -14.33 12.69
CA TYR A 76 -7.41 -14.71 11.29
C TYR A 76 -7.21 -16.23 11.16
N MET A 77 -6.21 -16.78 11.85
CA MET A 77 -5.91 -18.21 11.85
C MET A 77 -7.12 -19.05 12.29
N LYS A 78 -7.84 -18.59 13.32
CA LYS A 78 -9.01 -19.29 13.85
C LYS A 78 -10.27 -19.22 12.96
N HIS A 79 -10.52 -18.08 12.31
CA HIS A 79 -11.84 -17.77 11.74
C HIS A 79 -11.85 -17.59 10.22
N ALA A 80 -10.68 -17.42 9.60
CA ALA A 80 -10.59 -17.07 8.19
C ALA A 80 -9.63 -17.95 7.40
N PHE A 81 -8.54 -18.45 7.98
CA PHE A 81 -7.65 -19.37 7.26
C PHE A 81 -8.43 -20.60 6.74
N PRO A 82 -8.26 -21.04 5.47
CA PRO A 82 -7.25 -20.61 4.48
C PRO A 82 -7.69 -19.47 3.53
N MET A 83 -8.77 -18.75 3.84
CA MET A 83 -9.21 -17.62 3.02
C MET A 83 -8.24 -16.44 3.11
N ASP A 84 -8.33 -15.53 2.15
CA ASP A 84 -7.41 -14.39 2.05
C ASP A 84 -7.49 -13.45 3.23
N ASN A 85 -8.69 -13.14 3.72
CA ASN A 85 -8.89 -12.09 4.72
C ASN A 85 -9.94 -12.48 5.75
N LEU A 86 -9.79 -11.96 6.97
CA LEU A 86 -10.80 -11.98 8.00
C LEU A 86 -11.76 -10.79 7.83
N LEU A 87 -13.07 -11.04 7.90
CA LEU A 87 -14.10 -10.03 8.09
C LEU A 87 -14.38 -9.89 9.60
N PRO A 88 -13.70 -8.98 10.33
CA PRO A 88 -13.63 -9.01 11.80
C PRO A 88 -14.96 -8.77 12.51
N CYS A 89 -15.89 -8.05 11.87
CA CYS A 89 -17.23 -7.81 12.42
C CYS A 89 -18.13 -9.04 12.33
N THR A 90 -17.88 -9.95 11.38
CA THR A 90 -18.72 -11.14 11.17
C THR A 90 -18.01 -12.46 11.49
N CYS A 91 -16.71 -12.43 11.80
CA CYS A 91 -15.90 -13.63 12.05
C CYS A 91 -15.92 -14.64 10.90
N ARG A 92 -15.91 -14.14 9.66
CA ARG A 92 -15.90 -14.98 8.45
C ARG A 92 -14.68 -14.67 7.62
N GLY A 93 -14.14 -15.67 6.96
CA GLY A 93 -13.17 -15.47 5.89
C GLY A 93 -13.82 -14.88 4.62
N LYS A 94 -13.00 -14.24 3.79
CA LYS A 94 -13.34 -13.83 2.44
C LYS A 94 -12.13 -13.95 1.53
N ASN A 95 -12.34 -14.45 0.32
CA ASN A 95 -11.31 -14.45 -0.73
C ASN A 95 -11.41 -13.15 -1.54
N TRP A 96 -10.33 -12.37 -1.55
CA TRP A 96 -10.17 -11.20 -2.41
C TRP A 96 -9.27 -11.48 -3.60
N GLN A 97 -8.31 -12.40 -3.44
CA GLN A 97 -7.25 -12.70 -4.39
C GLN A 97 -7.24 -14.17 -4.79
N GLY A 98 -8.41 -14.78 -4.86
CA GLY A 98 -8.55 -16.16 -5.31
C GLY A 98 -8.25 -17.24 -4.26
N GLY A 99 -8.16 -16.89 -2.97
CA GLY A 99 -7.96 -17.88 -1.91
C GLY A 99 -6.54 -18.44 -1.91
N LEU A 100 -5.57 -17.54 -1.73
CA LEU A 100 -4.14 -17.79 -1.65
C LEU A 100 -3.62 -17.74 -0.21
N GLY A 101 -4.52 -17.70 0.79
CA GLY A 101 -4.14 -17.53 2.19
C GLY A 101 -3.43 -16.20 2.43
N LEU A 102 -3.84 -15.15 1.70
CA LEU A 102 -3.18 -13.86 1.62
C LEU A 102 -2.65 -13.34 2.96
N THR A 103 -3.49 -13.27 4.00
CA THR A 103 -3.07 -12.76 5.31
C THR A 103 -1.99 -13.63 5.97
N LEU A 104 -1.98 -14.96 5.79
CA LEU A 104 -0.89 -15.79 6.32
C LEU A 104 0.42 -15.47 5.62
N VAL A 105 0.42 -15.43 4.28
CA VAL A 105 1.62 -15.15 3.48
C VAL A 105 2.18 -13.76 3.81
N ASP A 106 1.31 -12.75 3.84
CA ASP A 106 1.63 -11.34 4.13
C ASP A 106 2.05 -11.11 5.61
N SER A 107 1.92 -12.13 6.48
CA SER A 107 2.34 -12.06 7.89
C SER A 107 3.65 -12.78 8.19
N LEU A 108 4.21 -13.56 7.24
CA LEU A 108 5.38 -14.42 7.52
C LEU A 108 6.60 -13.62 7.99
N ASP A 109 6.91 -12.52 7.31
CA ASP A 109 8.03 -11.66 7.69
C ASP A 109 7.78 -10.96 9.03
N THR A 110 6.56 -10.54 9.31
CA THR A 110 6.17 -9.94 10.59
C THR A 110 6.32 -10.95 11.73
N LEU A 111 5.92 -12.21 11.51
CA LEU A 111 6.13 -13.29 12.48
C LEU A 111 7.64 -13.51 12.74
N ALA A 112 8.46 -13.48 11.70
CA ALA A 112 9.92 -13.57 11.83
C ALA A 112 10.49 -12.38 12.62
N LEU A 113 10.10 -11.15 12.28
CA LEU A 113 10.56 -9.92 12.95
C LEU A 113 10.13 -9.84 14.42
N MET A 114 9.00 -10.45 14.77
CA MET A 114 8.49 -10.52 16.15
C MET A 114 8.99 -11.76 16.92
N ASP A 115 9.91 -12.56 16.35
CA ASP A 115 10.44 -13.80 16.93
C ASP A 115 9.34 -14.83 17.29
N ARG A 116 8.25 -14.86 16.50
CA ARG A 116 7.10 -15.76 16.65
C ARG A 116 7.38 -17.12 15.99
N ARG A 117 8.46 -17.79 16.39
CA ARG A 117 9.00 -18.99 15.71
C ARG A 117 8.00 -20.12 15.56
N ALA A 118 7.19 -20.39 16.59
CA ALA A 118 6.19 -21.45 16.56
C ALA A 118 5.11 -21.20 15.50
N ASP A 119 4.56 -19.98 15.46
CA ASP A 119 3.55 -19.58 14.47
C ASP A 119 4.15 -19.51 13.05
N LEU A 120 5.42 -19.10 12.94
CA LEU A 120 6.13 -19.06 11.67
C LEU A 120 6.35 -20.46 11.09
N LEU A 121 6.82 -21.41 11.93
CA LEU A 121 6.96 -22.82 11.55
C LEU A 121 5.61 -23.41 11.14
N GLU A 122 4.56 -23.21 11.94
CA GLU A 122 3.20 -23.67 11.62
C GLU A 122 2.72 -23.05 10.29
N GLY A 123 2.94 -21.76 10.09
CA GLY A 123 2.59 -21.05 8.86
C GLY A 123 3.26 -21.66 7.62
N VAL A 124 4.57 -21.91 7.69
CA VAL A 124 5.33 -22.54 6.59
C VAL A 124 4.79 -23.94 6.27
N GLU A 125 4.49 -24.75 7.29
CA GLU A 125 3.94 -26.10 7.10
C GLU A 125 2.50 -26.10 6.56
N LEU A 126 1.68 -25.13 6.98
CA LEU A 126 0.34 -24.93 6.41
C LEU A 126 0.40 -24.53 4.93
N LEU A 127 1.33 -23.65 4.56
CA LEU A 127 1.53 -23.27 3.16
C LEU A 127 2.04 -24.45 2.32
N ARG A 128 2.89 -25.32 2.88
CA ARG A 128 3.35 -26.56 2.23
C ARG A 128 2.18 -27.43 1.77
N GLY A 129 1.16 -27.58 2.62
CA GLY A 129 0.01 -28.44 2.35
C GLY A 129 -1.15 -27.77 1.59
N SER A 130 -1.29 -26.45 1.69
CA SER A 130 -2.49 -25.74 1.23
C SER A 130 -2.29 -24.72 0.10
N LEU A 131 -1.07 -24.21 -0.08
CA LEU A 131 -0.81 -23.16 -1.07
C LEU A 131 -0.58 -23.76 -2.45
N ASP A 132 -1.66 -23.78 -3.22
CA ASP A 132 -1.70 -24.23 -4.62
C ASP A 132 -2.09 -23.07 -5.53
N PHE A 133 -1.31 -22.87 -6.60
CA PHE A 133 -1.54 -21.86 -7.62
C PHE A 133 -2.16 -22.44 -8.91
N ASP A 134 -2.31 -23.76 -9.05
CA ASP A 134 -3.04 -24.35 -10.17
C ASP A 134 -4.56 -24.25 -10.02
N LYS A 135 -5.06 -23.01 -10.00
CA LYS A 135 -6.47 -22.69 -9.78
C LYS A 135 -7.03 -21.92 -10.96
N ASP A 136 -8.23 -22.30 -11.39
CA ASP A 136 -9.01 -21.54 -12.37
C ASP A 136 -9.67 -20.33 -11.68
N VAL A 137 -8.83 -19.36 -11.35
CA VAL A 137 -9.22 -18.14 -10.65
C VAL A 137 -8.47 -16.93 -11.20
N GLU A 138 -9.19 -15.84 -11.39
CA GLU A 138 -8.65 -14.56 -11.81
C GLU A 138 -8.11 -13.80 -10.59
N VAL A 139 -6.87 -13.32 -10.69
CA VAL A 139 -6.19 -12.51 -9.66
C VAL A 139 -5.71 -11.19 -10.25
N HIS A 140 -5.66 -10.15 -9.41
CA HIS A 140 -5.08 -8.86 -9.77
C HIS A 140 -3.55 -8.90 -9.71
N VAL A 141 -2.85 -8.61 -10.81
CA VAL A 141 -1.40 -8.84 -10.95
C VAL A 141 -0.59 -8.02 -9.94
N PHE A 142 -0.86 -6.72 -9.84
CA PHE A 142 -0.21 -5.81 -8.87
C PHE A 142 -0.38 -6.29 -7.42
N GLU A 143 -1.62 -6.48 -6.95
CA GLU A 143 -1.89 -6.94 -5.57
C GLU A 143 -1.26 -8.32 -5.27
N THR A 144 -1.27 -9.24 -6.24
CA THR A 144 -0.63 -10.56 -6.06
C THR A 144 0.88 -10.43 -5.93
N SER A 145 1.48 -9.53 -6.72
CA SER A 145 2.93 -9.31 -6.72
C SER A 145 3.38 -8.71 -5.39
N ILE A 146 2.82 -7.58 -4.99
CA ILE A 146 3.30 -6.87 -3.78
C ILE A 146 2.97 -7.58 -2.47
N ARG A 147 1.95 -8.46 -2.44
CA ARG A 147 1.53 -9.16 -1.21
C ARG A 147 2.01 -10.60 -1.16
N VAL A 148 1.64 -11.40 -2.16
CA VAL A 148 1.90 -12.85 -2.13
C VAL A 148 3.32 -13.13 -2.58
N LEU A 149 3.73 -12.61 -3.74
CA LEU A 149 5.11 -12.79 -4.19
C LEU A 149 6.10 -12.09 -3.25
N GLY A 150 5.80 -10.84 -2.87
CA GLY A 150 6.54 -10.09 -1.87
C GLY A 150 6.70 -10.83 -0.54
N GLY A 151 5.60 -11.32 0.05
CA GLY A 151 5.63 -12.07 1.31
C GLY A 151 6.35 -13.42 1.23
N LEU A 152 6.25 -14.14 0.10
CA LEU A 152 7.00 -15.38 -0.12
C LEU A 152 8.51 -15.11 -0.25
N VAL A 153 8.90 -14.08 -1.01
CA VAL A 153 10.30 -13.71 -1.20
C VAL A 153 10.91 -13.14 0.08
N SER A 154 10.21 -12.24 0.79
CA SER A 154 10.70 -11.67 2.06
C SER A 154 10.84 -12.75 3.13
N GLY A 155 9.84 -13.63 3.26
CA GLY A 155 9.87 -14.79 4.15
C GLY A 155 11.05 -15.70 3.83
N HIS A 156 11.26 -16.06 2.56
CA HIS A 156 12.41 -16.88 2.16
C HIS A 156 13.75 -16.24 2.57
N VAL A 157 13.96 -14.96 2.23
CA VAL A 157 15.22 -14.25 2.53
C VAL A 157 15.50 -14.19 4.03
N LEU A 158 14.46 -14.00 4.86
CA LEU A 158 14.62 -13.99 6.32
C LEU A 158 14.98 -15.38 6.87
N LEU A 159 14.33 -16.44 6.38
CA LEU A 159 14.61 -17.82 6.81
C LEU A 159 15.99 -18.32 6.37
N GLU A 160 16.46 -17.91 5.19
CA GLU A 160 17.83 -18.20 4.74
C GLU A 160 18.88 -17.46 5.57
N ARG A 161 18.57 -16.24 6.03
CA ARG A 161 19.47 -15.45 6.88
C ARG A 161 19.56 -15.98 8.31
N ASP A 162 18.47 -16.52 8.85
CA ASP A 162 18.42 -17.10 10.19
C ASP A 162 17.65 -18.43 10.18
N SER A 163 18.39 -19.52 10.00
CA SER A 163 17.87 -20.89 10.01
C SER A 163 17.32 -21.32 11.38
N SER A 164 17.56 -20.56 12.45
CA SER A 164 16.98 -20.82 13.78
C SER A 164 15.51 -20.42 13.89
N LEU A 165 15.00 -19.61 12.94
CA LEU A 165 13.59 -19.23 12.86
C LEU A 165 12.70 -20.42 12.50
N VAL A 166 13.13 -21.23 11.52
CA VAL A 166 12.45 -22.45 11.06
C VAL A 166 13.51 -23.54 10.81
N PRO A 167 13.81 -24.37 11.82
CA PRO A 167 14.79 -25.45 11.67
C PRO A 167 14.39 -26.43 10.57
N GLY A 168 15.32 -26.72 9.66
CA GLY A 168 15.07 -27.65 8.55
C GLY A 168 14.28 -27.04 7.38
N TYR A 169 14.16 -25.70 7.32
CA TYR A 169 13.63 -25.01 6.15
C TYR A 169 14.36 -25.45 4.87
N ASP A 170 13.60 -25.77 3.83
CA ASP A 170 14.04 -26.44 2.61
C ASP A 170 13.87 -25.57 1.36
N GLY A 171 13.70 -24.24 1.52
CA GLY A 171 13.49 -23.33 0.40
C GLY A 171 12.05 -23.31 -0.15
N LEU A 172 11.08 -23.95 0.52
CA LEU A 172 9.68 -24.02 0.08
C LEU A 172 9.10 -22.68 -0.42
N LEU A 173 9.36 -21.58 0.30
CA LEU A 173 8.78 -20.27 -0.05
C LEU A 173 9.34 -19.74 -1.37
N LEU A 174 10.63 -19.97 -1.67
CA LEU A 174 11.21 -19.61 -2.97
C LEU A 174 10.60 -20.44 -4.09
N HIS A 175 10.43 -21.75 -3.89
CA HIS A 175 9.76 -22.61 -4.88
C HIS A 175 8.34 -22.13 -5.18
N LYS A 176 7.59 -21.73 -4.15
CA LYS A 176 6.25 -21.16 -4.30
C LYS A 176 6.27 -19.77 -4.96
N ALA A 177 7.26 -18.94 -4.67
CA ALA A 177 7.44 -17.64 -5.31
C ALA A 177 7.67 -17.80 -6.82
N VAL A 178 8.52 -18.74 -7.24
CA VAL A 178 8.75 -19.06 -8.67
C VAL A 178 7.47 -19.57 -9.33
N GLU A 179 6.78 -20.53 -8.70
CA GLU A 179 5.52 -21.08 -9.23
C GLU A 179 4.47 -19.97 -9.46
N LEU A 180 4.34 -19.04 -8.51
CA LEU A 180 3.44 -17.91 -8.64
C LEU A 180 3.88 -16.95 -9.75
N ALA A 181 5.14 -16.55 -9.77
CA ALA A 181 5.66 -15.59 -10.74
C ALA A 181 5.49 -16.11 -12.18
N ASP A 182 5.78 -17.38 -12.42
CA ASP A 182 5.59 -18.03 -13.73
C ASP A 182 4.12 -17.99 -14.18
N ARG A 183 3.17 -18.10 -13.25
CA ARG A 183 1.73 -17.98 -13.53
C ARG A 183 1.26 -16.54 -13.70
N LEU A 184 2.05 -15.55 -13.26
CA LEU A 184 1.81 -14.13 -13.51
C LEU A 184 2.39 -13.67 -14.85
N LEU A 185 3.44 -14.32 -15.38
CA LEU A 185 4.08 -13.95 -16.65
C LEU A 185 3.13 -13.80 -17.84
N PRO A 186 2.08 -14.63 -18.01
CA PRO A 186 1.11 -14.43 -19.09
C PRO A 186 0.44 -13.06 -19.08
N ALA A 187 0.37 -12.36 -17.93
CA ALA A 187 -0.19 -11.02 -17.86
C ALA A 187 0.55 -9.99 -18.73
N PHE A 188 1.83 -10.25 -19.02
CA PHE A 188 2.70 -9.38 -19.82
C PHE A 188 2.62 -9.69 -21.31
N ASP A 189 1.84 -10.70 -21.73
CA ASP A 189 1.59 -11.04 -23.14
C ASP A 189 0.60 -10.06 -23.78
N THR A 190 0.91 -8.76 -23.68
CA THR A 190 0.21 -7.66 -24.31
C THR A 190 1.08 -7.06 -25.42
N PRO A 191 0.51 -6.36 -26.41
CA PRO A 191 1.30 -5.74 -27.48
C PRO A 191 2.41 -4.81 -27.00
N SER A 192 2.23 -4.13 -25.86
CA SER A 192 3.25 -3.24 -25.27
C SER A 192 4.21 -3.94 -24.31
N GLY A 193 3.88 -5.15 -23.85
CA GLY A 193 4.57 -5.82 -22.75
C GLY A 193 4.20 -5.30 -21.35
N LEU A 194 3.31 -4.31 -21.24
CA LEU A 194 2.77 -3.87 -19.95
C LEU A 194 1.76 -4.89 -19.41
N PRO A 195 1.69 -5.11 -18.09
CA PRO A 195 0.85 -6.15 -17.52
C PRO A 195 -0.64 -5.78 -17.63
N ALA A 196 -1.44 -6.74 -18.07
CA ALA A 196 -2.87 -6.74 -17.84
C ALA A 196 -3.16 -6.63 -16.33
N LEU A 197 -4.26 -5.96 -15.95
CA LEU A 197 -4.63 -5.84 -14.52
C LEU A 197 -4.91 -7.20 -13.88
N PHE A 198 -5.45 -8.13 -14.66
CA PHE A 198 -5.90 -9.43 -14.18
C PHE A 198 -5.32 -10.56 -15.03
N VAL A 199 -5.00 -11.66 -14.37
CA VAL A 199 -4.56 -12.92 -14.98
C VAL A 199 -5.23 -14.09 -14.28
N ASN A 200 -5.57 -15.13 -15.03
CA ASN A 200 -6.04 -16.38 -14.44
C ASN A 200 -4.84 -17.29 -14.16
N LEU A 201 -4.72 -17.78 -12.93
CA LEU A 201 -3.54 -18.53 -12.50
C LEU A 201 -3.34 -19.87 -13.24
N ARG A 202 -4.40 -20.44 -13.83
CA ARG A 202 -4.32 -21.66 -14.64
C ARG A 202 -4.24 -21.39 -16.14
N THR A 203 -5.00 -20.42 -16.63
CA THR A 203 -5.24 -20.23 -18.07
C THR A 203 -4.59 -19.00 -18.68
N GLY A 204 -3.91 -18.16 -17.88
CA GLY A 204 -3.28 -16.92 -18.34
C GLY A 204 -4.28 -15.79 -18.59
N ILE A 205 -4.05 -14.97 -19.61
CA ILE A 205 -5.00 -13.89 -19.96
C ILE A 205 -6.28 -14.52 -20.54
N VAL A 206 -7.36 -14.47 -19.77
CA VAL A 206 -8.68 -14.91 -20.23
C VAL A 206 -9.28 -13.83 -21.13
N GLN A 207 -9.52 -14.18 -22.39
CA GLN A 207 -10.12 -13.29 -23.39
C GLN A 207 -11.50 -13.81 -23.84
N PRO A 208 -12.61 -13.46 -23.15
CA PRO A 208 -13.93 -13.78 -23.64
C PRO A 208 -14.14 -13.13 -25.02
N LYS A 209 -14.36 -13.95 -26.07
CA LYS A 209 -14.52 -13.50 -27.46
C LYS A 209 -13.29 -12.79 -28.06
N GLY A 210 -12.08 -13.12 -27.61
CA GLY A 210 -10.83 -12.56 -28.16
C GLY A 210 -10.57 -11.10 -27.77
N ARG A 211 -11.16 -10.63 -26.67
CA ARG A 211 -10.88 -9.30 -26.09
C ARG A 211 -10.59 -9.42 -24.60
N MET A 212 -9.58 -8.69 -24.12
CA MET A 212 -9.36 -8.51 -22.68
C MET A 212 -10.57 -7.86 -22.02
N LYS A 213 -10.87 -8.28 -20.79
CA LYS A 213 -11.94 -7.70 -19.95
C LYS A 213 -11.77 -6.18 -19.75
N THR A 214 -10.52 -5.74 -19.65
CA THR A 214 -10.10 -4.34 -19.69
C THR A 214 -8.72 -4.27 -20.32
N SER A 215 -8.49 -3.32 -21.22
CA SER A 215 -7.14 -3.00 -21.72
C SER A 215 -6.43 -1.96 -20.87
N ASN A 216 -7.10 -1.39 -19.86
CA ASN A 216 -6.54 -0.37 -19.00
C ASN A 216 -5.69 -0.98 -17.88
N THR A 217 -4.50 -0.42 -17.62
CA THR A 217 -3.68 -0.66 -16.43
C THR A 217 -3.35 0.67 -15.75
N CYS A 218 -2.99 0.64 -14.47
CA CYS A 218 -2.57 1.83 -13.73
C CYS A 218 -1.05 2.00 -13.74
N THR A 219 -0.55 3.22 -13.53
CA THR A 219 0.90 3.48 -13.49
C THR A 219 1.59 2.70 -12.38
N ALA A 220 1.00 2.71 -11.18
CA ALA A 220 1.46 1.85 -10.07
C ALA A 220 1.41 0.36 -10.46
N CYS A 221 0.37 -0.08 -11.17
CA CYS A 221 0.17 -1.48 -11.54
C CYS A 221 1.27 -1.99 -12.49
N ALA A 222 1.74 -1.14 -13.40
CA ALA A 222 2.82 -1.45 -14.32
C ALA A 222 4.21 -1.22 -13.70
N GLY A 223 4.35 -0.20 -12.86
CA GLY A 223 5.64 0.27 -12.34
C GLY A 223 6.09 -0.36 -11.01
N THR A 224 5.21 -1.08 -10.31
CA THR A 224 5.45 -1.57 -8.94
C THR A 224 5.70 -3.07 -8.94
N LEU A 225 6.72 -3.49 -9.69
CA LEU A 225 7.11 -4.89 -9.84
C LEU A 225 8.62 -5.12 -9.65
N LEU A 226 9.40 -4.04 -9.71
CA LEU A 226 10.88 -4.07 -9.71
C LEU A 226 11.47 -4.83 -8.52
N LEU A 227 10.93 -4.64 -7.31
CA LEU A 227 11.54 -5.21 -6.11
C LEU A 227 11.34 -6.72 -6.03
N GLU A 228 10.11 -7.20 -6.21
CA GLU A 228 9.79 -8.62 -6.10
C GLU A 228 10.37 -9.41 -7.27
N PHE A 229 10.18 -8.92 -8.50
CA PHE A 229 10.67 -9.61 -9.69
C PHE A 229 12.20 -9.52 -9.77
N GLY A 230 12.79 -8.39 -9.41
CA GLY A 230 14.25 -8.22 -9.34
C GLY A 230 14.89 -9.13 -8.30
N MET A 231 14.34 -9.20 -7.09
CA MET A 231 14.83 -10.11 -6.07
C MET A 231 14.66 -11.58 -6.47
N LEU A 232 13.53 -11.95 -7.08
CA LEU A 232 13.32 -13.30 -7.58
C LEU A 232 14.34 -13.67 -8.67
N SER A 233 14.62 -12.75 -9.60
CA SER A 233 15.70 -12.94 -10.59
C SER A 233 17.06 -13.12 -9.94
N ALA A 234 17.39 -12.34 -8.91
CA ALA A 234 18.65 -12.46 -8.17
C ALA A 234 18.77 -13.81 -7.44
N LEU A 235 17.69 -14.30 -6.82
CA LEU A 235 17.67 -15.57 -6.08
C LEU A 235 17.69 -16.80 -6.99
N THR A 236 17.10 -16.71 -8.18
CA THR A 236 16.93 -17.86 -9.09
C THR A 236 17.93 -17.89 -10.24
N GLY A 237 18.57 -16.76 -10.55
CA GLY A 237 19.38 -16.58 -11.75
C GLY A 237 18.57 -16.42 -13.04
N ASN A 238 17.24 -16.40 -12.99
CA ASN A 238 16.38 -16.24 -14.15
C ASN A 238 16.03 -14.76 -14.37
N SER A 239 16.60 -14.12 -15.39
CA SER A 239 16.42 -12.68 -15.65
C SER A 239 15.02 -12.29 -16.10
N VAL A 240 14.20 -13.25 -16.55
CA VAL A 240 12.90 -12.96 -17.17
C VAL A 240 12.01 -12.08 -16.31
N TYR A 241 12.01 -12.28 -14.99
CA TYR A 241 11.20 -11.49 -14.06
C TYR A 241 11.69 -10.03 -14.06
N MET A 242 12.97 -9.79 -13.76
CA MET A 242 13.54 -8.44 -13.78
C MET A 242 13.39 -7.76 -15.15
N ASP A 243 13.58 -8.49 -16.24
CA ASP A 243 13.46 -7.96 -17.61
C ASP A 243 12.05 -7.42 -17.89
N HIS A 244 11.00 -8.12 -17.43
CA HIS A 244 9.62 -7.65 -17.53
C HIS A 244 9.39 -6.40 -16.66
N ALA A 245 9.81 -6.44 -15.39
CA ALA A 245 9.61 -5.32 -14.46
C ALA A 245 10.35 -4.05 -14.90
N HIS A 246 11.61 -4.17 -15.32
CA HIS A 246 12.42 -3.07 -15.84
C HIS A 246 11.78 -2.45 -17.08
N ARG A 247 11.35 -3.27 -18.05
CA ARG A 247 10.67 -2.79 -19.26
C ARG A 247 9.43 -1.98 -18.90
N CYS A 248 8.59 -2.48 -18.00
CA CYS A 248 7.34 -1.79 -17.64
C CYS A 248 7.60 -0.44 -16.98
N ALA A 249 8.53 -0.37 -16.02
CA ALA A 249 8.92 0.88 -15.38
C ALA A 249 9.46 1.90 -16.41
N LYS A 250 10.35 1.46 -17.30
CA LYS A 250 10.92 2.31 -18.34
C LYS A 250 9.87 2.81 -19.34
N THR A 251 8.95 1.96 -19.80
CA THR A 251 7.86 2.37 -20.70
C THR A 251 6.99 3.46 -20.07
N VAL A 252 6.65 3.35 -18.79
CA VAL A 252 5.89 4.39 -18.07
C VAL A 252 6.69 5.70 -18.03
N TYR A 253 7.99 5.64 -17.70
CA TYR A 253 8.86 6.81 -17.66
C TYR A 253 8.98 7.52 -19.01
N GLU A 254 9.15 6.78 -20.09
CA GLU A 254 9.28 7.32 -21.46
C GLU A 254 7.99 8.00 -21.94
N LYS A 255 6.85 7.69 -21.31
CA LYS A 255 5.54 8.28 -21.60
C LYS A 255 5.23 9.57 -20.84
N ARG A 256 6.18 10.08 -20.05
CA ARG A 256 6.01 11.33 -19.31
C ARG A 256 5.67 12.51 -20.24
N SER A 257 4.90 13.47 -19.72
CA SER A 257 4.55 14.67 -20.46
C SER A 257 5.74 15.61 -20.61
N LYS A 258 5.56 16.71 -21.35
CA LYS A 258 6.55 17.80 -21.41
C LYS A 258 6.84 18.45 -20.05
N LEU A 259 5.97 18.24 -19.07
CA LEU A 259 6.16 18.71 -17.69
C LEU A 259 6.92 17.71 -16.81
N GLY A 260 7.29 16.54 -17.36
CA GLY A 260 7.95 15.47 -16.63
C GLY A 260 7.00 14.69 -15.71
N LEU A 261 5.68 14.81 -15.89
CA LEU A 261 4.68 14.09 -15.11
C LEU A 261 4.18 12.85 -15.86
N VAL A 262 3.72 11.83 -15.12
CA VAL A 262 3.05 10.64 -15.67
C VAL A 262 1.54 10.67 -15.36
N GLY A 263 0.73 10.04 -16.22
CA GLY A 263 -0.70 9.86 -15.98
C GLY A 263 -0.99 8.71 -15.02
N SER A 264 -2.25 8.51 -14.65
CA SER A 264 -2.65 7.48 -13.69
C SER A 264 -3.08 6.17 -14.33
N SER A 265 -3.42 6.17 -15.62
CA SER A 265 -3.80 4.95 -16.33
C SER A 265 -3.49 4.99 -17.81
N LEU A 266 -3.16 3.82 -18.34
CA LEU A 266 -2.67 3.61 -19.69
C LEU A 266 -3.24 2.33 -20.30
N ASP A 267 -3.43 2.33 -21.62
CA ASP A 267 -3.90 1.17 -22.37
C ASP A 267 -2.74 0.23 -22.70
N VAL A 268 -2.81 -1.04 -22.31
CA VAL A 268 -1.73 -2.03 -22.50
C VAL A 268 -1.52 -2.48 -23.94
N ASN A 269 -2.42 -2.14 -24.87
CA ASN A 269 -2.24 -2.46 -26.29
C ASN A 269 -1.56 -1.32 -27.04
N THR A 270 -1.85 -0.07 -26.67
CA THR A 270 -1.45 1.12 -27.41
C THR A 270 -0.49 2.03 -26.64
N GLU A 271 -0.31 1.76 -25.35
CA GLU A 271 0.44 2.58 -24.39
C GLU A 271 -0.05 4.03 -24.32
N ALA A 272 -1.30 4.29 -24.75
CA ALA A 272 -1.89 5.61 -24.69
C ALA A 272 -2.42 5.86 -23.28
N TRP A 273 -2.18 7.06 -22.75
CA TRP A 273 -2.79 7.52 -21.50
C TRP A 273 -4.32 7.54 -21.64
N THR A 274 -5.01 6.67 -20.90
CA THR A 274 -6.47 6.64 -20.77
C THR A 274 -6.95 7.59 -19.68
N SER A 275 -6.08 7.86 -18.70
CA SER A 275 -6.23 8.89 -17.68
C SER A 275 -4.95 9.71 -17.58
N ARG A 276 -5.10 11.02 -17.79
CA ARG A 276 -4.01 12.01 -17.79
C ARG A 276 -3.90 12.77 -16.46
N GLU A 277 -4.50 12.25 -15.41
CA GLU A 277 -4.32 12.78 -14.06
C GLU A 277 -3.01 12.28 -13.46
N SER A 278 -2.25 13.18 -12.86
CA SER A 278 -1.01 12.94 -12.14
C SER A 278 -1.23 13.23 -10.66
N THR A 279 -0.80 12.31 -9.81
CA THR A 279 -1.07 12.27 -8.38
C THR A 279 0.09 11.59 -7.67
N ILE A 280 0.28 11.89 -6.39
CA ILE A 280 1.12 11.11 -5.47
C ILE A 280 0.28 10.08 -4.70
N GLY A 281 -0.98 9.89 -5.09
CA GLY A 281 -1.92 8.97 -4.47
C GLY A 281 -2.21 7.75 -5.35
N PRO A 282 -3.40 7.15 -5.17
CA PRO A 282 -3.76 5.87 -5.78
C PRO A 282 -3.55 5.86 -7.29
N GLY A 283 -2.90 4.80 -7.77
CA GLY A 283 -2.71 4.54 -9.20
C GLY A 283 -1.37 5.06 -9.75
N ILE A 284 -0.60 5.83 -8.98
CA ILE A 284 0.76 6.24 -9.33
C ILE A 284 1.72 6.05 -8.15
N ASP A 285 1.32 6.44 -6.94
CA ASP A 285 2.08 6.37 -5.67
C ASP A 285 3.37 5.52 -5.68
N SER A 286 3.21 4.20 -5.65
CA SER A 286 4.26 3.21 -5.47
C SER A 286 5.23 3.09 -6.65
N TYR A 287 4.89 3.64 -7.81
CA TYR A 287 5.84 3.77 -8.93
C TYR A 287 7.03 4.66 -8.56
N TYR A 288 6.78 5.79 -7.88
CA TYR A 288 7.87 6.65 -7.40
C TYR A 288 8.74 5.92 -6.37
N GLU A 289 8.10 5.20 -5.44
CA GLU A 289 8.82 4.41 -4.44
C GLU A 289 9.70 3.34 -5.07
N TYR A 290 9.21 2.65 -6.10
CA TYR A 290 9.91 1.52 -6.70
C TYR A 290 11.13 1.96 -7.49
N LEU A 291 11.11 3.13 -8.13
CA LEU A 291 12.31 3.67 -8.76
C LEU A 291 13.40 3.93 -7.71
N LEU A 292 13.09 4.65 -6.62
CA LEU A 292 14.07 4.90 -5.57
C LEU A 292 14.53 3.61 -4.88
N LYS A 293 13.60 2.73 -4.52
CA LYS A 293 13.93 1.48 -3.82
C LYS A 293 14.69 0.50 -4.70
N ALA A 294 14.40 0.44 -6.01
CA ALA A 294 15.15 -0.41 -6.94
C ALA A 294 16.59 0.08 -7.10
N TYR A 295 16.82 1.41 -7.15
CA TYR A 295 18.18 1.96 -7.08
C TYR A 295 18.90 1.50 -5.80
N LEU A 296 18.27 1.67 -4.65
CA LEU A 296 18.88 1.29 -3.37
C LEU A 296 19.14 -0.22 -3.24
N MET A 297 18.31 -1.04 -3.87
CA MET A 297 18.38 -2.50 -3.79
C MET A 297 19.36 -3.11 -4.80
N PHE A 298 19.41 -2.57 -6.02
CA PHE A 298 20.14 -3.17 -7.15
C PHE A 298 21.29 -2.30 -7.68
N GLY A 299 21.37 -1.02 -7.31
CA GLY A 299 22.45 -0.11 -7.67
C GLY A 299 22.42 0.42 -9.11
N ASP A 300 21.30 0.27 -9.82
CA ASP A 300 21.16 0.75 -11.20
C ASP A 300 20.75 2.24 -11.21
N GLU A 301 21.69 3.08 -11.67
CA GLU A 301 21.57 4.55 -11.73
C GLU A 301 20.41 5.01 -12.63
N ASP A 302 19.99 4.22 -13.62
CA ASP A 302 18.83 4.56 -14.46
C ASP A 302 17.58 4.78 -13.58
N TYR A 303 17.41 3.99 -12.51
CA TYR A 303 16.29 4.16 -11.58
C TYR A 303 16.38 5.45 -10.77
N LEU A 304 17.58 5.85 -10.35
CA LEU A 304 17.79 7.09 -9.61
C LEU A 304 17.54 8.31 -10.51
N GLU A 305 18.00 8.26 -11.76
CA GLU A 305 17.76 9.32 -12.75
C GLU A 305 16.26 9.48 -13.03
N MET A 306 15.56 8.37 -13.31
CA MET A 306 14.10 8.37 -13.51
C MET A 306 13.36 8.94 -12.30
N PHE A 307 13.72 8.48 -11.09
CA PHE A 307 13.13 8.99 -9.85
C PHE A 307 13.37 10.50 -9.68
N SER A 308 14.61 10.96 -9.91
CA SER A 308 14.99 12.35 -9.69
C SER A 308 14.25 13.31 -10.61
N GLU A 309 14.10 12.97 -11.91
CA GLU A 309 13.32 13.76 -12.86
C GLU A 309 11.84 13.84 -12.47
N LEU A 310 11.25 12.70 -12.10
CA LEU A 310 9.85 12.58 -11.72
C LEU A 310 9.56 13.30 -10.38
N TYR A 311 10.45 13.19 -9.41
CA TYR A 311 10.38 13.90 -8.12
C TYR A 311 10.42 15.41 -8.33
N ALA A 312 11.41 15.92 -9.07
CA ALA A 312 11.55 17.35 -9.34
C ALA A 312 10.30 17.91 -10.07
N SER A 313 9.77 17.16 -11.03
CA SER A 313 8.56 17.52 -11.77
C SER A 313 7.33 17.54 -10.86
N THR A 314 7.18 16.52 -10.00
CA THR A 314 6.09 16.42 -9.02
C THR A 314 6.12 17.60 -8.06
N MET A 315 7.27 17.86 -7.42
CA MET A 315 7.41 18.97 -6.47
C MET A 315 7.14 20.32 -7.14
N ARG A 316 7.52 20.49 -8.41
CA ARG A 316 7.28 21.74 -9.16
C ARG A 316 5.81 21.98 -9.49
N TRP A 317 5.11 20.95 -9.96
CA TRP A 317 3.78 21.12 -10.57
C TRP A 317 2.63 20.77 -9.65
N MET A 318 2.87 19.99 -8.59
CA MET A 318 1.81 19.48 -7.71
C MET A 318 1.78 20.16 -6.34
N THR A 319 2.82 20.90 -5.96
CA THR A 319 2.84 21.63 -4.68
C THR A 319 1.75 22.70 -4.66
N LEU A 320 0.82 22.55 -3.72
CA LEU A 320 -0.25 23.51 -3.49
C LEU A 320 0.31 24.75 -2.78
N PRO A 321 -0.24 25.95 -3.05
CA PRO A 321 0.09 27.15 -2.30
C PRO A 321 -0.11 26.94 -0.79
N VAL A 322 0.60 27.69 0.04
CA VAL A 322 0.35 27.63 1.49
C VAL A 322 -1.04 28.22 1.80
N ASN A 323 -1.89 27.50 2.55
CA ASN A 323 -3.21 28.00 2.94
C ASN A 323 -3.14 28.97 4.13
N GLU A 324 -4.28 29.55 4.51
CA GLU A 324 -4.42 30.48 5.64
C GLU A 324 -3.97 29.88 6.99
N LEU A 325 -3.93 28.55 7.09
CA LEU A 325 -3.50 27.82 8.28
C LEU A 325 -2.00 27.48 8.27
N GLY A 326 -1.28 27.81 7.19
CA GLY A 326 0.16 27.55 7.08
C GLY A 326 0.53 26.14 6.60
N TYR A 327 -0.42 25.35 6.10
CA TYR A 327 -0.18 24.02 5.55
C TYR A 327 0.07 24.10 4.04
N SER A 328 0.69 23.06 3.47
CA SER A 328 0.81 22.85 2.01
C SER A 328 0.89 21.34 1.73
N PHE A 329 0.21 20.87 0.70
CA PHE A 329 0.22 19.48 0.28
C PHE A 329 0.55 19.36 -1.21
N LEU A 330 0.72 18.13 -1.69
CA LEU A 330 0.78 17.82 -3.11
C LEU A 330 -0.63 17.46 -3.59
N GLY A 331 -1.12 18.19 -4.60
CA GLY A 331 -2.46 18.02 -5.18
C GLY A 331 -2.43 17.29 -6.53
N ASP A 332 -3.57 16.72 -6.90
CA ASP A 332 -3.74 16.02 -8.17
C ASP A 332 -3.85 17.02 -9.32
N VAL A 333 -3.04 16.84 -10.37
CA VAL A 333 -2.97 17.76 -11.52
C VAL A 333 -3.12 17.01 -12.84
N ASN A 334 -3.48 17.72 -13.90
CA ASN A 334 -3.42 17.16 -15.24
C ASN A 334 -1.95 17.14 -15.71
N MET A 335 -1.47 15.98 -16.15
CA MET A 335 -0.04 15.77 -16.46
C MET A 335 0.50 16.70 -17.54
N ASP A 336 -0.33 17.16 -18.49
CA ASP A 336 0.11 18.02 -19.61
C ASP A 336 0.09 19.51 -19.28
N SER A 337 -0.87 19.92 -18.44
CA SER A 337 -1.13 21.34 -18.17
C SER A 337 -0.69 21.80 -16.78
N GLY A 338 -0.41 20.87 -15.85
CA GLY A 338 -0.09 21.18 -14.45
C GLY A 338 -1.25 21.81 -13.68
N LYS A 339 -2.47 21.81 -14.24
CA LYS A 339 -3.65 22.37 -13.60
C LYS A 339 -4.26 21.37 -12.64
N LEU A 340 -4.63 21.83 -11.45
CA LEU A 340 -5.34 21.05 -10.44
C LEU A 340 -6.59 20.40 -11.07
N THR A 341 -6.71 19.08 -10.96
CA THR A 341 -7.87 18.32 -11.45
C THR A 341 -8.93 18.20 -10.39
N ARG A 342 -8.54 18.08 -9.12
CA ARG A 342 -9.43 17.89 -7.97
C ARG A 342 -8.88 18.61 -6.73
N PRO A 343 -9.76 19.16 -5.86
CA PRO A 343 -9.34 19.81 -4.62
C PRO A 343 -9.09 18.79 -3.50
N PHE A 344 -8.62 17.58 -3.83
CA PHE A 344 -8.45 16.50 -2.86
C PHE A 344 -6.99 16.12 -2.70
N VAL A 345 -6.61 15.82 -1.46
CA VAL A 345 -5.34 15.18 -1.11
C VAL A 345 -5.66 13.79 -0.58
N SER A 346 -5.09 12.75 -1.20
CA SER A 346 -5.30 11.38 -0.75
C SER A 346 -4.50 11.09 0.51
N ALA A 347 -5.09 10.35 1.45
CA ALA A 347 -4.35 9.78 2.58
C ALA A 347 -3.19 8.88 2.15
N LEU A 348 -3.30 8.22 0.99
CA LEU A 348 -2.24 7.35 0.50
C LEU A 348 -0.97 8.14 0.17
N GLY A 349 -1.09 9.43 -0.16
CA GLY A 349 0.06 10.33 -0.34
C GLY A 349 0.90 10.52 0.93
N ALA A 350 0.47 10.03 2.09
CA ALA A 350 1.26 10.06 3.32
C ALA A 350 2.50 9.15 3.29
N PHE A 351 2.71 8.34 2.25
CA PHE A 351 3.99 7.64 2.02
C PHE A 351 5.10 8.61 1.60
N TRP A 352 4.74 9.70 0.89
CA TRP A 352 5.68 10.59 0.21
C TRP A 352 6.74 11.19 1.15
N PRO A 353 6.41 11.65 2.38
CA PRO A 353 7.43 12.10 3.33
C PRO A 353 8.46 11.02 3.70
N GLY A 354 8.05 9.76 3.82
CA GLY A 354 8.97 8.65 4.08
C GLY A 354 9.92 8.41 2.91
N MET A 355 9.41 8.52 1.68
CA MET A 355 10.22 8.47 0.47
C MET A 355 11.18 9.67 0.36
N GLN A 356 10.73 10.88 0.71
CA GLN A 356 11.57 12.07 0.77
C GLN A 356 12.72 11.91 1.76
N ALA A 357 12.46 11.41 2.97
CA ALA A 357 13.49 11.11 3.94
C ALA A 357 14.50 10.09 3.40
N LEU A 358 14.02 9.03 2.74
CA LEU A 358 14.88 8.03 2.10
C LEU A 358 15.74 8.61 0.97
N ALA A 359 15.23 9.62 0.24
CA ALA A 359 15.94 10.34 -0.80
C ALA A 359 16.84 11.49 -0.27
N GLY A 360 16.97 11.65 1.05
CA GLY A 360 17.76 12.73 1.67
C GLY A 360 17.10 14.12 1.62
N GLN A 361 15.81 14.21 1.28
CA GLN A 361 15.02 15.45 1.26
C GLN A 361 14.37 15.68 2.64
N GLU A 362 15.20 15.77 3.68
CA GLU A 362 14.74 15.78 5.09
C GLU A 362 13.83 16.97 5.42
N ASP A 363 14.16 18.17 4.96
CA ASP A 363 13.36 19.37 5.25
C ASP A 363 11.94 19.28 4.65
N ASP A 364 11.84 18.84 3.39
CA ASP A 364 10.56 18.62 2.71
C ASP A 364 9.76 17.50 3.41
N ALA A 365 10.43 16.40 3.76
CA ALA A 365 9.82 15.26 4.47
C ALA A 365 9.22 15.71 5.80
N VAL A 366 9.99 16.44 6.59
CA VAL A 366 9.59 16.93 7.91
C VAL A 366 8.37 17.86 7.79
N GLN A 367 8.37 18.77 6.81
CA GLN A 367 7.26 19.69 6.58
C GLN A 367 5.98 18.96 6.15
N LEU A 368 6.04 18.08 5.14
CA LEU A 368 4.87 17.39 4.63
C LEU A 368 4.34 16.35 5.63
N HIS A 369 5.22 15.66 6.35
CA HIS A 369 4.84 14.72 7.41
C HIS A 369 4.09 15.43 8.55
N ALA A 370 4.51 16.64 8.94
CA ALA A 370 3.80 17.43 9.93
C ALA A 370 2.40 17.86 9.44
N ASN A 371 2.25 18.17 8.15
CA ASN A 371 0.94 18.52 7.57
C ASN A 371 -0.03 17.33 7.61
N PHE A 372 0.44 16.13 7.25
CA PHE A 372 -0.36 14.89 7.43
C PHE A 372 -0.64 14.60 8.91
N THR A 373 0.32 14.82 9.80
CA THR A 373 0.12 14.65 11.25
C THR A 373 -0.92 15.61 11.81
N ALA A 374 -0.92 16.87 11.37
CA ALA A 374 -1.92 17.86 11.73
C ALA A 374 -3.32 17.40 11.28
N ALA A 375 -3.45 16.91 10.05
CA ALA A 375 -4.69 16.35 9.54
C ALA A 375 -5.16 15.15 10.38
N TRP A 376 -4.27 14.21 10.69
CA TRP A 376 -4.59 13.08 11.55
C TRP A 376 -5.08 13.54 12.93
N ARG A 377 -4.37 14.45 13.60
CA ARG A 377 -4.77 14.96 14.93
C ARG A 377 -6.10 15.69 14.93
N ALA A 378 -6.40 16.44 13.87
CA ALA A 378 -7.66 17.17 13.75
C ALA A 378 -8.88 16.24 13.73
N PHE A 379 -8.75 15.05 13.13
CA PHE A 379 -9.85 14.10 12.98
C PHE A 379 -9.79 12.89 13.92
N GLY A 380 -8.66 12.65 14.59
CA GLY A 380 -8.40 11.44 15.38
C GLY A 380 -7.99 10.20 14.57
N TRP A 381 -8.16 10.23 13.24
CA TRP A 381 -7.67 9.23 12.28
C TRP A 381 -7.39 9.91 10.93
N MET A 382 -6.60 9.26 10.06
CA MET A 382 -6.36 9.79 8.72
C MET A 382 -7.61 9.59 7.84
N GLN A 383 -8.18 10.69 7.33
CA GLN A 383 -9.33 10.64 6.42
C GLN A 383 -8.88 10.19 5.03
N ARG A 384 -9.63 9.30 4.38
CA ARG A 384 -9.29 8.76 3.04
C ARG A 384 -8.90 9.85 2.03
N CYS A 385 -9.66 10.94 2.02
CA CYS A 385 -9.35 12.14 1.25
C CYS A 385 -9.54 13.37 2.15
N LEU A 386 -8.63 14.32 2.04
CA LEU A 386 -8.74 15.66 2.61
C LEU A 386 -9.16 16.63 1.50
N VAL A 387 -10.03 17.58 1.82
CA VAL A 387 -10.36 18.68 0.90
C VAL A 387 -9.41 19.84 1.21
N TRP A 388 -8.71 20.31 0.19
CA TRP A 388 -7.77 21.42 0.28
C TRP A 388 -8.49 22.78 0.38
#